data_AF-A0A0G1LMK7-F1
#
_entry.id   AF-A0A0G1LMK7-F1
#
_cell.length_a   1.000
_cell.length_b   1.000
_cell.length_c   1.000
_cell.angle_alpha   90.00
_cell.angle_beta   90.00
_cell.angle_gamma   90.00
#
_symmetry.space_group_name_H-M   'P 1'
#
loop_
_entity.id
_entity.type
_entity.pdbx_description
1 polymer ?
#
loop_
_entity_poly.entity_id
_entity_poly.type
_entity_poly.pdbx_seq_one_letter_code
_entity_poly.pdbx_strand_id
1 'polypeptide(L)'
;MALTKASFKVSDLISDLVFRGKIKEQVIEVYKTFLMFNAEKNHGELLKEINVLDHYFYLGGHLNLIKEEHLKQLQNGFLVFKSHIILAMNENDKSDTGSHKGARLSDERELASGGESLNAKQKKIMEKFSSKDTLKLAEILELFPDISERTIRNELTFLIGLGEITRDGRGNGSFYRLLK
;
A
#
# COMPACT_ATOMS: atom_id res chain seq x y z
N MET A 1 -9.74 1.64 -12.02
CA MET A 1 -10.04 1.02 -13.34
C MET A 1 -8.84 0.36 -14.03
N ALA A 2 -7.65 0.95 -14.00
CA ALA A 2 -6.46 0.38 -14.65
C ALA A 2 -6.09 -1.02 -14.11
N LEU A 3 -6.12 -1.20 -12.78
CA LEU A 3 -5.83 -2.48 -12.13
C LEU A 3 -6.78 -3.60 -12.57
N THR A 4 -8.09 -3.35 -12.59
CA THR A 4 -9.10 -4.32 -13.07
C THR A 4 -8.82 -4.76 -14.51
N LYS A 5 -8.50 -3.81 -15.41
CA LYS A 5 -8.14 -4.11 -16.81
C LYS A 5 -6.85 -4.93 -16.89
N ALA A 6 -5.84 -4.60 -16.09
CA ALA A 6 -4.59 -5.34 -16.03
C ALA A 6 -4.82 -6.78 -15.53
N SER A 7 -5.61 -6.95 -14.47
CA SER A 7 -5.97 -8.26 -13.92
C SER A 7 -6.70 -9.14 -14.95
N PHE A 8 -7.64 -8.57 -15.71
CA PHE A 8 -8.28 -9.31 -16.82
C PHE A 8 -7.27 -9.71 -17.90
N LYS A 9 -6.43 -8.77 -18.36
CA LYS A 9 -5.43 -9.06 -19.39
C LYS A 9 -4.47 -10.17 -18.98
N VAL A 10 -4.01 -10.16 -17.73
CA VAL A 10 -3.12 -11.23 -17.23
C VAL A 10 -3.88 -12.53 -17.05
N SER A 11 -5.13 -12.50 -16.59
CA SER A 11 -5.96 -13.70 -16.48
C SER A 11 -6.17 -14.40 -17.84
N ASP A 12 -6.29 -13.64 -18.93
CA ASP A 12 -6.47 -14.19 -20.28
C ASP A 12 -5.25 -15.00 -20.77
N LEU A 13 -4.07 -14.74 -20.21
CA LEU A 13 -2.83 -15.45 -20.54
C LEU A 13 -2.72 -16.82 -19.85
N ILE A 14 -3.56 -17.11 -18.86
CA ILE A 14 -3.49 -18.34 -18.04
C ILE A 14 -4.11 -19.50 -18.81
N SER A 15 -3.34 -20.51 -19.20
CA SER A 15 -3.84 -21.66 -19.97
C SER A 15 -4.89 -22.51 -19.23
N ASP A 16 -4.81 -22.58 -17.89
CA ASP A 16 -5.76 -23.31 -17.07
C ASP A 16 -7.12 -22.58 -17.03
N LEU A 17 -8.14 -23.18 -17.63
CA LEU A 17 -9.47 -22.60 -17.75
C LEU A 17 -10.20 -22.46 -16.41
N VAL A 18 -9.99 -23.40 -15.48
CA VAL A 18 -10.64 -23.39 -14.16
C VAL A 18 -10.02 -22.28 -13.31
N PHE A 19 -8.70 -22.20 -13.30
CA PHE A 19 -7.97 -21.17 -12.57
C PHE A 19 -8.22 -19.77 -13.14
N ARG A 20 -8.23 -19.65 -14.47
CA ARG A 20 -8.62 -18.43 -15.19
C ARG A 20 -10.03 -17.99 -14.81
N GLY A 21 -10.99 -18.90 -14.78
CA GLY A 21 -12.38 -18.62 -14.40
C GLY A 21 -12.47 -18.01 -13.01
N LYS A 22 -11.85 -18.67 -12.02
CA LYS A 22 -11.82 -18.20 -10.63
C LYS A 22 -11.19 -16.81 -10.47
N ILE A 23 -10.07 -16.55 -11.16
CA ILE A 23 -9.46 -15.21 -11.13
C ILE A 23 -10.41 -14.17 -11.70
N LYS A 24 -11.03 -14.44 -12.85
CA LYS A 24 -11.96 -13.49 -13.47
C LYS A 24 -13.17 -13.21 -12.61
N GLU A 25 -13.77 -14.23 -12.01
CA GLU A 25 -14.86 -14.06 -11.04
C GLU A 25 -14.41 -13.16 -9.89
N GLN A 26 -13.24 -13.43 -9.31
CA GLN A 26 -12.70 -12.60 -8.24
C GLN A 26 -12.42 -11.15 -8.67
N VAL A 27 -11.95 -10.92 -9.91
CA VAL A 27 -11.77 -9.56 -10.47
C VAL A 27 -13.11 -8.83 -10.57
N ILE A 28 -14.18 -9.55 -10.94
CA ILE A 28 -15.54 -9.00 -11.01
C ILE A 28 -16.03 -8.65 -9.61
N GLU A 29 -15.83 -9.52 -8.61
CA GLU A 29 -16.22 -9.24 -7.23
C GLU A 29 -15.50 -8.00 -6.69
N VAL A 30 -14.17 -7.90 -6.86
CA VAL A 30 -13.42 -6.68 -6.50
C VAL A 30 -14.01 -5.43 -7.17
N TYR A 31 -14.40 -5.53 -8.45
CA TYR A 31 -15.00 -4.41 -9.18
C TYR A 31 -16.39 -4.05 -8.64
N LYS A 32 -17.25 -5.03 -8.34
CA LYS A 32 -18.55 -4.81 -7.71
C LYS A 32 -18.41 -4.16 -6.35
N THR A 33 -17.55 -4.70 -5.49
CA THR A 33 -17.28 -4.13 -4.17
C THR A 33 -16.72 -2.71 -4.28
N PHE A 34 -15.89 -2.42 -5.28
CA PHE A 34 -15.40 -1.07 -5.56
C PHE A 34 -16.50 -0.10 -6.06
N LEU A 35 -17.53 -0.58 -6.74
CA LEU A 35 -18.68 0.26 -7.10
C LEU A 35 -19.58 0.52 -5.90
N MET A 36 -19.84 -0.51 -5.09
CA MET A 36 -20.64 -0.40 -3.85
C MET A 36 -19.93 0.42 -2.77
N PHE A 37 -18.60 0.45 -2.81
CA PHE A 37 -17.76 1.30 -1.96
C PHE A 37 -18.16 2.77 -1.97
N ASN A 38 -18.53 3.31 -3.15
CA ASN A 38 -18.95 4.71 -3.26
C ASN A 38 -20.31 4.98 -2.58
N ALA A 39 -21.09 3.95 -2.29
CA ALA A 39 -22.40 4.05 -1.64
C ALA A 39 -22.35 3.78 -0.13
N GLU A 40 -21.57 2.79 0.32
CA GLU A 40 -21.64 2.27 1.69
C GLU A 40 -20.35 2.43 2.51
N LYS A 41 -19.27 3.01 1.95
CA LYS A 41 -17.96 3.21 2.61
C LYS A 41 -17.38 1.94 3.27
N ASN A 42 -17.63 0.75 2.71
CA ASN A 42 -17.12 -0.50 3.25
C ASN A 42 -15.69 -0.79 2.75
N HIS A 43 -14.73 -0.03 3.28
CA HIS A 43 -13.30 -0.13 2.92
C HIS A 43 -12.68 -1.49 3.28
N GLY A 44 -13.15 -2.10 4.37
CA GLY A 44 -12.60 -3.35 4.89
C GLY A 44 -12.92 -4.55 3.99
N GLU A 45 -14.13 -4.61 3.44
CA GLU A 45 -14.53 -5.68 2.50
C GLU A 45 -13.77 -5.56 1.18
N LEU A 46 -13.67 -4.35 0.62
CA LEU A 46 -12.88 -4.13 -0.59
C LEU A 46 -11.41 -4.57 -0.42
N LEU A 47 -10.81 -4.26 0.73
CA LEU A 47 -9.43 -4.68 1.03
C LEU A 47 -9.30 -6.22 1.11
N LYS A 48 -10.28 -6.92 1.67
CA LYS A 48 -10.31 -8.39 1.71
C LYS A 48 -10.37 -8.96 0.29
N GLU A 49 -11.30 -8.48 -0.54
CA GLU A 49 -11.46 -8.97 -1.91
C GLU A 49 -10.19 -8.77 -2.75
N ILE A 50 -9.50 -7.64 -2.57
CA ILE A 50 -8.23 -7.37 -3.23
C ILE A 50 -7.14 -8.33 -2.73
N ASN A 51 -7.09 -8.63 -1.43
CA ASN A 51 -6.13 -9.57 -0.88
C ASN A 51 -6.34 -10.99 -1.42
N VAL A 52 -7.59 -11.43 -1.56
CA VAL A 52 -7.92 -12.72 -2.18
C VAL A 52 -7.44 -12.75 -3.63
N LEU A 53 -7.72 -11.69 -4.39
CA LEU A 53 -7.29 -11.58 -5.78
C LEU A 53 -5.77 -11.61 -5.94
N ASP A 54 -5.05 -10.84 -5.12
CA ASP A 54 -3.58 -10.82 -5.09
C ASP A 54 -3.02 -12.22 -4.77
N HIS A 55 -3.66 -12.95 -3.86
CA HIS A 55 -3.27 -14.32 -3.52
C HIS A 55 -3.46 -15.30 -4.69
N TYR A 56 -4.53 -15.15 -5.48
CA TYR A 56 -4.69 -15.94 -6.69
C TYR A 56 -3.59 -15.66 -7.72
N PHE A 57 -3.24 -14.39 -7.96
CA PHE A 57 -2.14 -14.07 -8.86
C PHE A 57 -0.80 -14.63 -8.35
N TYR A 58 -0.56 -14.54 -7.04
CA TYR A 58 0.61 -15.15 -6.42
C TYR A 58 0.67 -16.67 -6.63
N LEU A 59 -0.44 -17.37 -6.41
CA LEU A 59 -0.52 -18.81 -6.65
C LEU A 59 -0.31 -19.15 -8.14
N GLY A 60 -0.88 -18.36 -9.05
CA GLY A 60 -0.67 -18.50 -10.49
C GLY A 60 0.79 -18.35 -10.90
N GLY A 61 1.51 -17.43 -10.25
CA GLY A 61 2.97 -17.31 -10.40
C GLY A 61 3.73 -18.55 -9.93
N HIS A 62 3.39 -19.08 -8.76
CA HIS A 62 4.01 -20.31 -8.21
C HIS A 62 3.77 -21.56 -9.06
N LEU A 63 2.59 -21.65 -9.67
CA LEU A 63 2.25 -22.72 -10.60
C LEU A 63 2.84 -22.52 -12.00
N ASN A 64 3.67 -21.49 -12.20
CA ASN A 64 4.22 -21.08 -13.50
C ASN A 64 3.15 -20.82 -14.57
N LEU A 65 1.93 -20.49 -14.16
CA LEU A 65 0.83 -20.12 -15.06
C LEU A 65 0.90 -18.67 -15.51
N ILE A 66 1.67 -17.85 -14.78
CA ILE A 66 1.82 -16.42 -15.01
C ILE A 66 3.31 -16.09 -14.99
N LYS A 67 3.78 -15.38 -16.01
CA LYS A 67 5.17 -14.93 -16.06
C LYS A 67 5.49 -13.98 -14.91
N GLU A 68 6.71 -14.08 -14.39
CA GLU A 68 7.17 -13.27 -13.27
C GLU A 68 7.08 -11.76 -13.54
N GLU A 69 7.31 -11.34 -14.79
CA GLU A 69 7.20 -9.93 -15.21
C GLU A 69 5.79 -9.36 -15.01
N HIS A 70 4.76 -10.11 -15.41
CA HIS A 70 3.35 -9.71 -15.26
C HIS A 70 2.92 -9.76 -13.80
N LEU A 71 3.43 -10.74 -13.04
CA LEU A 71 3.15 -10.85 -11.62
C LEU A 71 3.71 -9.66 -10.85
N LYS A 72 4.97 -9.25 -11.11
CA LYS A 72 5.58 -8.08 -10.46
C LYS A 72 4.81 -6.80 -10.73
N GLN A 73 4.41 -6.58 -12.00
CA GLN A 73 3.60 -5.41 -12.37
C GLN A 73 2.26 -5.39 -11.65
N LEU A 74 1.56 -6.54 -11.58
CA LEU A 74 0.30 -6.65 -10.84
C LEU A 74 0.47 -6.43 -9.35
N GLN A 75 1.49 -7.03 -8.73
CA GLN A 75 1.76 -6.87 -7.30
C GLN A 75 2.04 -5.41 -6.92
N ASN A 76 2.81 -4.70 -7.74
CA ASN A 76 3.02 -3.27 -7.55
C ASN A 76 1.70 -2.49 -7.68
N GLY A 77 0.88 -2.82 -8.68
CA GLY A 77 -0.45 -2.21 -8.84
C GLY A 77 -1.39 -2.47 -7.66
N PHE A 78 -1.41 -3.70 -7.13
CA PHE A 78 -2.17 -4.04 -5.94
C PHE A 78 -1.68 -3.29 -4.71
N LEU A 79 -0.36 -3.17 -4.53
CA LEU A 79 0.23 -2.45 -3.42
C LEU A 79 -0.20 -0.99 -3.40
N VAL A 80 -0.06 -0.30 -4.53
CA VAL A 80 -0.50 1.11 -4.69
C VAL A 80 -1.98 1.23 -4.39
N PHE A 81 -2.81 0.34 -4.95
CA PHE A 81 -4.25 0.41 -4.77
C PHE A 81 -4.68 0.15 -3.32
N LYS A 82 -4.08 -0.83 -2.63
CA LYS A 82 -4.32 -1.09 -1.20
C LYS A 82 -3.94 0.13 -0.35
N SER A 83 -2.84 0.80 -0.69
CA SER A 83 -2.41 2.02 -0.01
C SER A 83 -3.48 3.11 -0.07
N HIS A 84 -4.03 3.39 -1.26
CA HIS A 84 -5.08 4.40 -1.42
C HIS A 84 -6.33 4.08 -0.57
N ILE A 85 -6.71 2.81 -0.47
CA ILE A 85 -7.84 2.40 0.36
C ILE A 85 -7.55 2.67 1.84
N ILE A 86 -6.36 2.29 2.31
CA ILE A 86 -5.94 2.52 3.71
C ILE A 86 -5.88 4.02 4.05
N LEU A 87 -5.40 4.85 3.12
CA LEU A 87 -5.40 6.31 3.30
C LEU A 87 -6.82 6.85 3.43
N ALA A 88 -7.72 6.43 2.54
CA ALA A 88 -9.13 6.82 2.59
C ALA A 88 -9.85 6.33 3.87
N MET A 89 -9.43 5.20 4.46
CA MET A 89 -9.91 4.75 5.76
C MET A 89 -9.50 5.72 6.88
N ASN A 90 -8.21 6.07 6.94
CA ASN A 90 -7.66 6.93 7.99
C ASN A 90 -8.16 8.39 7.92
N GLU A 91 -8.57 8.86 6.75
CA GLU A 91 -9.17 10.19 6.60
C GLU A 91 -10.60 10.24 7.15
N ASN A 92 -11.40 9.17 6.99
CA ASN A 92 -12.75 9.11 7.54
C ASN A 92 -12.77 9.00 9.08
N ASP A 93 -11.75 8.40 9.69
CA ASP A 93 -11.64 8.30 11.15
C ASP A 93 -11.31 9.64 11.83
N LYS A 94 -10.79 10.63 11.09
CA LYS A 94 -10.43 11.96 11.64
C LYS A 94 -11.59 12.95 11.66
N SER A 95 -12.73 12.66 11.02
CA SER A 95 -13.86 13.58 10.97
C SER A 95 -14.84 13.49 12.15
N ASP A 96 -14.66 12.56 13.09
CA ASP A 96 -15.65 12.32 14.17
C ASP A 96 -15.15 12.64 15.60
N THR A 97 -14.06 13.41 15.75
CA THR A 97 -13.66 13.97 17.06
C THR A 97 -13.98 15.46 17.16
N GLY A 98 -15.27 15.76 17.03
CA GLY A 98 -15.87 16.98 17.53
C GLY A 98 -16.51 16.73 18.90
N SER A 99 -16.01 17.46 19.91
CA SER A 99 -16.63 17.69 21.23
C SER A 99 -16.21 16.78 22.39
N HIS A 100 -15.03 17.04 22.96
CA HIS A 100 -14.95 17.29 24.40
C HIS A 100 -13.92 18.39 24.67
N LYS A 101 -14.44 19.57 25.07
CA LYS A 101 -13.69 20.66 25.69
C LYS A 101 -13.03 20.15 26.98
N GLY A 102 -11.71 20.26 27.06
CA GLY A 102 -10.93 20.09 28.29
C GLY A 102 -9.55 20.70 28.10
N ALA A 103 -9.34 21.86 28.71
CA ALA A 103 -8.21 22.76 28.51
C ALA A 103 -6.84 22.23 28.97
N ARG A 104 -5.78 22.59 28.23
CA ARG A 104 -4.43 23.03 28.66
C ARG A 104 -3.58 23.23 27.37
N LEU A 105 -3.26 24.48 26.99
CA LEU A 105 -1.99 25.18 27.28
C LEU A 105 -0.78 24.26 27.06
N SER A 106 0.16 24.49 26.17
CA SER A 106 0.51 25.53 25.19
C SER A 106 1.74 24.94 24.49
N ASP A 107 1.82 25.01 23.15
CA ASP A 107 3.04 25.41 22.45
C ASP A 107 2.87 25.31 20.94
N GLU A 108 3.55 26.25 20.30
CA GLU A 108 3.43 26.77 18.95
C GLU A 108 3.23 25.69 17.87
N ARG A 109 2.05 25.68 17.27
CA ARG A 109 1.82 25.06 15.97
C ARG A 109 1.58 26.15 14.94
N GLU A 110 2.63 26.46 14.20
CA GLU A 110 2.51 27.11 12.90
C GLU A 110 1.54 26.30 12.02
N LEU A 111 0.49 27.00 11.62
CA LEU A 111 -0.41 26.67 10.53
C LEU A 111 0.31 26.93 9.20
N ALA A 112 0.51 25.90 8.39
CA ALA A 112 0.68 25.99 6.93
C ALA A 112 0.43 24.58 6.37
N SER A 113 -0.69 24.30 5.69
CA SER A 113 -1.07 24.66 4.31
C SER A 113 -1.11 23.36 3.51
N GLY A 114 -2.20 23.15 2.77
CA GLY A 114 -2.43 21.95 1.95
C GLY A 114 -1.25 21.61 1.03
N GLY A 115 -0.80 20.37 1.19
CA GLY A 115 0.37 19.76 0.59
C GLY A 115 0.76 18.66 1.56
N GLU A 116 0.73 17.40 1.14
CA GLU A 116 1.00 16.24 2.00
C GLU A 116 2.42 16.31 2.57
N SER A 117 2.59 17.05 3.66
CA SER A 117 3.86 17.28 4.33
C SER A 117 4.17 16.05 5.17
N LEU A 118 5.20 15.32 4.76
CA LEU A 118 5.73 14.16 5.46
C LEU A 118 5.81 14.41 6.98
N ASN A 119 5.42 13.42 7.78
CA ASN A 119 5.54 13.51 9.24
C ASN A 119 7.03 13.56 9.66
N ALA A 120 7.32 13.96 10.89
CA ALA A 120 8.71 14.11 11.38
C ALA A 120 9.55 12.82 11.23
N LYS A 121 8.93 11.64 11.35
CA LYS A 121 9.63 10.34 11.18
C LYS A 121 9.91 10.07 9.70
N GLN A 122 8.94 10.32 8.83
CA GLN A 122 9.04 10.16 7.40
C GLN A 122 10.10 11.10 6.80
N LYS A 123 10.12 12.37 7.23
CA LYS A 123 11.19 13.32 6.88
C LYS A 123 12.57 12.79 7.25
N LYS A 124 12.72 12.27 8.46
CA LYS A 124 13.98 11.70 8.95
C LYS A 124 14.40 10.43 8.19
N ILE A 125 13.44 9.63 7.73
CA ILE A 125 13.71 8.49 6.82
C ILE A 125 14.22 9.02 5.46
N MET A 126 13.56 10.03 4.89
CA MET A 126 13.94 10.64 3.61
C MET A 126 15.30 11.35 3.66
N GLU A 127 15.65 11.99 4.79
CA GLU A 127 16.98 12.55 5.01
C GLU A 127 18.08 11.47 4.93
N LYS A 128 17.83 10.27 5.49
CA LYS A 128 18.78 9.16 5.40
C LYS A 128 19.00 8.73 3.94
N PHE A 129 17.93 8.70 3.15
CA PHE A 129 18.01 8.40 1.72
C PHE A 129 18.78 9.47 0.90
N SER A 130 18.91 10.70 1.41
CA SER A 130 19.75 11.74 0.78
C SER A 130 21.25 11.40 0.82
N SER A 131 21.66 10.51 1.75
CA SER A 131 23.06 10.08 1.91
C SER A 131 23.36 8.70 1.27
N LYS A 132 22.32 7.87 1.05
CA LYS A 132 22.41 6.54 0.46
C LYS A 132 21.16 6.27 -0.38
N ASP A 133 21.35 5.95 -1.66
CA ASP A 133 20.26 5.61 -2.58
C ASP A 133 19.52 4.30 -2.21
N THR A 134 20.13 3.44 -1.40
CA THR A 134 19.56 2.17 -0.93
C THR A 134 19.70 2.02 0.58
N LEU A 135 18.64 1.57 1.25
CA LEU A 135 18.63 1.30 2.69
C LEU A 135 17.94 -0.03 3.01
N LYS A 136 18.48 -0.79 3.96
CA LYS A 136 17.81 -1.96 4.56
C LYS A 136 16.97 -1.54 5.77
N LEU A 137 16.00 -2.37 6.15
CA LEU A 137 15.16 -2.12 7.32
C LEU A 137 15.98 -1.94 8.61
N ALA A 138 17.06 -2.71 8.79
CA ALA A 138 17.96 -2.57 9.94
C ALA A 138 18.61 -1.18 10.02
N GLU A 139 19.09 -0.63 8.90
CA GLU A 139 19.72 0.70 8.84
C GLU A 139 18.71 1.83 9.13
N ILE A 140 17.43 1.60 8.85
CA ILE A 140 16.34 2.53 9.14
C ILE A 140 15.95 2.42 10.62
N LEU A 141 15.96 1.23 11.20
CA LEU A 141 15.69 1.01 12.63
C LEU A 141 16.73 1.69 13.53
N GLU A 142 18.00 1.77 13.11
CA GLU A 142 19.05 2.51 13.83
C GLU A 142 18.70 3.99 14.07
N LEU A 143 17.83 4.58 13.25
CA LEU A 143 17.39 5.98 13.42
C LEU A 143 16.34 6.18 14.51
N PHE A 144 15.72 5.09 14.95
CA PHE A 144 14.56 5.09 15.83
C PHE A 144 14.66 3.95 16.86
N PRO A 145 15.55 4.06 17.86
CA PRO A 145 15.74 3.01 18.86
C PRO A 145 14.48 2.72 19.68
N ASP A 146 13.59 3.72 19.84
CA ASP A 146 12.37 3.62 20.63
C ASP A 146 11.14 3.17 19.81
N ILE A 147 11.30 2.88 18.53
CA ILE A 147 10.19 2.56 17.62
C ILE A 147 10.24 1.09 17.22
N SER A 148 9.09 0.42 17.36
CA SER A 148 8.97 -0.97 16.94
C SER A 148 9.19 -1.14 15.42
N GLU A 149 9.74 -2.28 15.03
CA GLU A 149 9.90 -2.65 13.63
C GLU A 149 8.58 -2.58 12.84
N ARG A 150 7.47 -2.97 13.45
CA ARG A 150 6.13 -2.89 12.85
C ARG A 150 5.77 -1.46 12.48
N THR A 151 6.05 -0.49 13.35
CA THR A 151 5.76 0.92 13.09
C THR A 151 6.62 1.44 11.94
N ILE A 152 7.90 1.11 11.89
CA ILE A 152 8.78 1.50 10.77
C ILE A 152 8.29 0.88 9.44
N ARG A 153 7.87 -0.39 9.43
CA ARG A 153 7.28 -1.01 8.23
C ARG A 153 6.02 -0.28 7.77
N ASN A 154 5.19 0.21 8.69
CA ASN A 154 4.02 1.02 8.33
C ASN A 154 4.42 2.35 7.70
N GLU A 155 5.41 3.06 8.27
CA GLU A 155 5.92 4.31 7.69
C GLU A 155 6.55 4.09 6.30
N LEU A 156 7.28 3.00 6.11
CA LEU A 156 7.85 2.65 4.81
C LEU A 156 6.76 2.26 3.79
N THR A 157 5.72 1.57 4.23
CA THR A 157 4.55 1.28 3.39
C THR A 157 3.87 2.59 2.96
N PHE A 158 3.79 3.57 3.84
CA PHE A 158 3.27 4.90 3.54
C PHE A 158 4.14 5.65 2.51
N LEU A 159 5.47 5.70 2.72
CA LEU A 159 6.40 6.34 1.78
C LEU A 159 6.42 5.66 0.40
N ILE A 160 6.27 4.33 0.36
CA ILE A 160 6.09 3.59 -0.90
C ILE A 160 4.77 3.99 -1.56
N GLY A 161 3.72 4.15 -0.76
CA GLY A 161 2.41 4.60 -1.22
C GLY A 161 2.41 5.99 -1.85
N LEU A 162 3.22 6.90 -1.31
CA LEU A 162 3.44 8.24 -1.87
C LEU A 162 4.32 8.24 -3.13
N GLY A 163 4.93 7.10 -3.47
CA GLY A 163 5.88 7.02 -4.59
C GLY A 163 7.23 7.68 -4.29
N GLU A 164 7.53 7.98 -3.03
CA GLU A 164 8.82 8.56 -2.61
C GLU A 164 9.92 7.50 -2.63
N ILE A 165 9.57 6.25 -2.30
CA ILE A 165 10.52 5.13 -2.27
C ILE A 165 9.91 3.86 -2.88
N THR A 166 10.75 2.90 -3.26
CA THR A 166 10.35 1.55 -3.67
C THR A 166 10.97 0.51 -2.76
N ARG A 167 10.40 -0.68 -2.75
CA ARG A 167 10.96 -1.85 -2.06
C ARG A 167 11.30 -2.93 -3.07
N ASP A 168 12.50 -3.44 -2.96
CA ASP A 168 13.00 -4.57 -3.74
C ASP A 168 13.44 -5.69 -2.81
N GLY A 169 13.30 -6.94 -3.27
CA GLY A 169 13.64 -8.14 -2.50
C GLY A 169 12.49 -8.67 -1.63
N ARG A 170 12.75 -9.80 -0.94
CA ARG A 170 11.77 -10.51 -0.09
C ARG A 170 12.35 -10.78 1.30
N GLY A 171 11.49 -10.70 2.31
CA GLY A 171 11.85 -11.00 3.71
C GLY A 171 13.02 -10.14 4.21
N ASN A 172 14.00 -10.80 4.85
CA ASN A 172 15.20 -10.16 5.38
C ASN A 172 16.14 -9.61 4.29
N GLY A 173 15.95 -10.00 3.04
CA GLY A 173 16.68 -9.48 1.88
C GLY A 173 16.05 -8.23 1.26
N SER A 174 15.11 -7.58 1.93
CA SER A 174 14.43 -6.40 1.39
C SER A 174 15.30 -5.15 1.52
N PHE A 175 15.41 -4.38 0.45
CA PHE A 175 16.03 -3.06 0.40
C PHE A 175 15.03 -2.04 -0.15
N TYR A 176 15.16 -0.82 0.34
CA TYR A 176 14.32 0.31 -0.05
C TYR A 176 15.17 1.29 -0.85
N ARG A 177 14.58 1.92 -1.86
CA ARG A 177 15.27 2.85 -2.78
C ARG A 177 14.46 4.11 -2.99
N LEU A 178 15.12 5.25 -3.13
CA LEU A 178 14.48 6.48 -3.60
C LEU A 178 13.94 6.26 -5.02
N LEU A 179 12.69 6.66 -5.25
CA LEU A 179 12.16 6.76 -6.61
C LEU A 179 12.66 8.09 -7.19
N LYS A 180 13.43 8.06 -8.29
CA LYS A 180 13.86 9.25 -9.05
C LYS A 180 12.91 9.51 -10.21
#